data_AF-A0A2V1BM92-F1
#
_entry.id   AF-A0A2V1BM92-F1
#
_cell.length_a   1.000
_cell.length_b   1.000
_cell.length_c   1.000
_cell.angle_alpha   90.00
_cell.angle_beta   90.00
_cell.angle_gamma   90.00
#
_symmetry.space_group_name_H-M   'P 1'
#
loop_
_entity.id
_entity.type
_entity.pdbx_description
1 polymer ?
#
loop_
_entity_poly.entity_id
_entity_poly.type
_entity_poly.pdbx_seq_one_letter_code
_entity_poly.pdbx_strand_id
1 'polypeptide(L)'
;MWNNGHLVFNTEAEPQSSESIAKVVPPQFEPRFVLDLLSYCNKHHQNLCRSQLDLPKTRLIDCYDRSIIFSSQATKYVTLSYVWSQNQTSIPRAEENMTAADDWVLPSVVSQAIEDAIQVTKKLGYRYLWVDKYCIDQKNELEKLEQIGQMDMIYQASEFTIVAAAGYDEHTGLPGVGSTTRSLQPAISLGELTIRSTMRHPHQAIKAARWMTRGWTLQESILAKRRLVFTEDQIYFECNAMNCYE
;
A
#
# COMPACT_ATOMS: atom_id res chain seq x y z
N MET A 1 -21.05 8.29 -20.06
CA MET A 1 -19.86 8.17 -20.93
C MET A 1 -18.90 7.23 -20.23
N TRP A 2 -18.78 6.00 -20.72
CA TRP A 2 -17.93 4.96 -20.15
C TRP A 2 -16.54 5.09 -20.76
N ASN A 3 -15.63 5.78 -20.08
CA ASN A 3 -14.25 5.90 -20.54
C ASN A 3 -13.39 4.92 -19.75
N ASN A 4 -12.90 3.88 -20.43
CA ASN A 4 -11.66 3.13 -20.15
C ASN A 4 -11.76 1.70 -19.58
N GLY A 5 -12.92 1.04 -19.63
CA GLY A 5 -13.05 -0.41 -19.36
C GLY A 5 -13.71 -1.15 -20.53
N HIS A 6 -13.35 -2.41 -20.75
CA HIS A 6 -14.02 -3.29 -21.72
C HIS A 6 -15.17 -4.03 -21.03
N LEU A 7 -16.18 -4.44 -21.79
CA LEU A 7 -17.22 -5.35 -21.31
C LEU A 7 -16.85 -6.77 -21.71
N VAL A 8 -16.97 -7.71 -20.77
CA VAL A 8 -16.70 -9.13 -20.99
C VAL A 8 -17.92 -9.95 -20.58
N PHE A 9 -18.12 -11.04 -21.31
CA PHE A 9 -19.28 -11.92 -21.24
C PHE A 9 -18.86 -13.24 -20.60
N ASN A 10 -19.53 -13.65 -19.52
CA ASN A 10 -19.37 -14.99 -18.94
C ASN A 10 -20.74 -15.67 -18.81
N THR A 11 -20.80 -16.97 -19.09
CA THR A 11 -21.99 -17.82 -18.85
C THR A 11 -21.80 -18.64 -17.58
N GLU A 12 -22.87 -19.02 -16.88
CA GLU A 12 -22.79 -19.84 -15.64
C GLU A 12 -22.09 -21.19 -15.82
N ALA A 13 -22.01 -21.69 -17.06
CA ALA A 13 -21.43 -22.99 -17.40
C ALA A 13 -19.90 -22.98 -17.60
N GLU A 14 -19.25 -21.81 -17.67
CA GLU A 14 -17.81 -21.71 -17.85
C GLU A 14 -17.12 -21.34 -16.52
N PRO A 15 -16.35 -22.25 -15.90
CA PRO A 15 -15.51 -21.86 -14.78
C PRO A 15 -14.54 -20.77 -15.27
N GLN A 16 -14.44 -19.66 -14.52
CA GLN A 16 -13.51 -18.58 -14.83
C GLN A 16 -12.11 -19.17 -14.99
N SER A 17 -11.65 -19.29 -16.24
CA SER A 17 -10.28 -19.72 -16.51
C SER A 17 -9.34 -18.68 -15.94
N SER A 18 -8.16 -19.11 -15.45
CA SER A 18 -7.12 -18.20 -14.98
C SER A 18 -6.66 -17.19 -16.04
N GLU A 19 -7.04 -17.43 -17.30
CA GLU A 19 -6.76 -16.66 -18.52
C GLU A 19 -7.91 -15.72 -18.94
N SER A 20 -9.06 -15.72 -18.26
CA SER A 20 -10.17 -14.84 -18.63
C SER A 20 -9.88 -13.38 -18.25
N ILE A 21 -10.14 -12.47 -19.21
CA ILE A 21 -9.79 -11.04 -19.15
C ILE A 21 -10.69 -10.28 -18.15
N ALA A 22 -11.85 -10.83 -17.76
CA ALA A 22 -12.69 -10.25 -16.71
C ALA A 22 -12.85 -11.17 -15.52
N LYS A 23 -12.08 -10.87 -14.48
CA LYS A 23 -12.25 -11.42 -13.14
C LYS A 23 -13.22 -10.55 -12.34
N VAL A 24 -13.86 -11.16 -11.35
CA VAL A 24 -14.67 -10.42 -10.39
C VAL A 24 -13.72 -9.70 -9.45
N VAL A 25 -13.81 -8.38 -9.41
CA VAL A 25 -13.05 -7.59 -8.43
C VAL A 25 -13.81 -7.64 -7.11
N PRO A 26 -13.25 -8.24 -6.05
CA PRO A 26 -13.95 -8.33 -4.76
C PRO A 26 -14.23 -6.93 -4.20
N PRO A 27 -15.34 -6.69 -3.48
CA PRO A 27 -15.62 -5.38 -2.88
C PRO A 27 -14.69 -5.03 -1.70
N GLN A 28 -13.98 -6.02 -1.17
CA GLN A 28 -13.10 -5.90 -0.01
C GLN A 28 -11.71 -6.45 -0.36
N PHE A 29 -10.70 -6.00 0.37
CA PHE A 29 -9.33 -6.46 0.22
C PHE A 29 -9.23 -7.93 0.63
N GLU A 30 -8.87 -8.77 -0.34
CA GLU A 30 -8.64 -10.19 -0.17
C GLU A 30 -7.13 -10.49 -0.03
N PRO A 31 -6.62 -10.79 1.18
CA PRO A 31 -5.18 -10.96 1.39
C PRO A 31 -4.58 -12.10 0.57
N ARG A 32 -5.38 -13.13 0.26
CA ARG A 32 -4.93 -14.32 -0.48
C ARG A 32 -4.36 -13.98 -1.85
N PHE A 33 -5.00 -13.07 -2.58
CA PHE A 33 -4.52 -12.61 -3.88
C PHE A 33 -3.07 -12.09 -3.79
N VAL A 34 -2.79 -11.24 -2.80
CA VAL A 34 -1.47 -10.66 -2.61
C VAL A 34 -0.47 -11.68 -2.04
N LEU A 35 -0.88 -12.52 -1.11
CA LEU A 35 -0.03 -13.56 -0.53
C LEU A 35 0.46 -14.56 -1.58
N ASP A 36 -0.42 -14.95 -2.52
CA ASP A 36 -0.06 -15.84 -3.63
C ASP A 36 0.98 -15.19 -4.56
N LEU A 37 0.83 -13.90 -4.86
CA LEU A 37 1.78 -13.13 -5.68
C LEU A 37 3.12 -12.91 -4.97
N LEU A 38 3.11 -12.59 -3.67
CA LEU A 38 4.32 -12.48 -2.85
C LEU A 38 5.06 -13.82 -2.80
N SER A 39 4.33 -14.92 -2.59
CA SER A 39 4.90 -16.28 -2.56
C SER A 39 5.54 -16.64 -3.90
N TYR A 40 4.84 -16.40 -5.01
CA TYR A 40 5.36 -16.62 -6.36
C TYR A 40 6.63 -15.80 -6.60
N CYS A 41 6.60 -14.50 -6.29
CA CYS A 41 7.75 -13.62 -6.42
C CYS A 41 8.96 -14.10 -5.60
N ASN A 42 8.74 -14.50 -4.35
CA ASN A 42 9.79 -15.01 -3.46
C ASN A 42 10.41 -16.31 -3.96
N LYS A 43 9.63 -17.16 -4.64
CA LYS A 43 10.10 -18.42 -5.19
C LYS A 43 10.83 -18.26 -6.53
N HIS A 44 10.34 -17.37 -7.39
CA HIS A 44 10.77 -17.32 -8.80
C HIS A 44 11.63 -16.10 -9.17
N HIS A 45 11.58 -15.01 -8.38
CA HIS A 45 12.23 -13.74 -8.73
C HIS A 45 13.35 -13.34 -7.75
N GLN A 46 13.98 -14.30 -7.07
CA GLN A 46 14.96 -14.02 -6.01
C GLN A 46 16.07 -13.06 -6.45
N ASN A 47 16.64 -13.26 -7.65
CA ASN A 47 17.74 -12.42 -8.15
C ASN A 47 17.33 -10.97 -8.44
N LEU A 48 16.04 -10.71 -8.66
CA LEU A 48 15.52 -9.39 -9.04
C LEU A 48 14.79 -8.69 -7.88
N CYS A 49 14.19 -9.47 -6.97
CA CYS A 49 13.24 -8.98 -5.97
C CYS A 49 13.66 -9.26 -4.51
N ARG A 50 14.70 -10.06 -4.25
CA ARG A 50 15.16 -10.29 -2.88
C ARG A 50 15.85 -9.05 -2.33
N SER A 51 15.58 -8.71 -1.06
CA SER A 51 16.39 -7.74 -0.35
C SER A 51 17.59 -8.37 0.36
N GLN A 52 18.74 -7.74 0.17
CA GLN A 52 20.04 -8.08 0.77
C GLN A 52 20.61 -6.87 1.52
N LEU A 53 19.84 -5.78 1.63
CA LEU A 53 20.28 -4.58 2.31
C LEU A 53 19.93 -4.70 3.77
N ASP A 54 20.91 -4.39 4.62
CA ASP A 54 20.67 -4.20 6.03
C ASP A 54 19.84 -2.93 6.21
N LEU A 55 18.78 -3.05 6.98
CA LEU A 55 17.91 -1.93 7.31
C LEU A 55 18.72 -0.87 8.08
N PRO A 56 18.80 0.39 7.61
CA PRO A 56 19.38 1.45 8.41
C PRO A 56 18.62 1.60 9.74
N LYS A 57 19.29 2.14 10.75
CA LYS A 57 18.63 2.41 12.04
C LYS A 57 17.51 3.42 11.81
N THR A 58 16.27 2.95 11.93
CA THR A 58 15.06 3.75 11.75
C THR A 58 14.02 3.30 12.76
N ARG A 59 12.93 4.06 12.89
CA ARG A 59 11.80 3.65 13.72
C ARG A 59 10.77 2.90 12.88
N LEU A 60 10.02 2.02 13.52
CA LEU A 60 8.95 1.24 12.91
C LEU A 60 7.74 1.26 13.83
N ILE A 61 6.56 1.36 13.25
CA ILE A 61 5.30 1.17 13.96
C ILE A 61 5.10 -0.32 14.16
N ASP A 62 4.96 -0.74 15.42
CA ASP A 62 4.40 -2.03 15.76
C ASP A 62 2.88 -2.00 15.55
N CYS A 63 2.40 -2.70 14.52
CA CYS A 63 0.99 -2.68 14.14
C CYS A 63 0.06 -3.39 15.15
N TYR A 64 0.61 -4.21 16.05
CA TYR A 64 -0.17 -4.90 17.07
C TYR A 64 -0.23 -4.09 18.36
N ASP A 65 0.92 -3.59 18.80
CA ASP A 65 1.04 -2.86 20.06
C ASP A 65 0.76 -1.36 19.89
N ARG A 66 0.69 -0.86 18.65
CA ARG A 66 0.57 0.56 18.29
C ARG A 66 1.64 1.43 18.98
N SER A 67 2.84 0.89 19.11
CA SER A 67 4.02 1.58 19.61
C SER A 67 4.99 1.84 18.46
N ILE A 68 5.97 2.72 18.68
CA ILE A 68 7.02 3.01 17.71
C ILE A 68 8.34 2.56 18.33
N ILE A 69 8.98 1.59 17.69
CA ILE A 69 10.22 0.97 18.17
C ILE A 69 11.36 1.21 17.20
N PHE A 70 12.61 1.13 17.67
CA PHE A 70 13.76 1.10 16.77
C PHE A 70 13.87 -0.24 16.05
N SER A 71 14.24 -0.18 14.76
CA SER A 71 14.50 -1.36 13.96
C SER A 71 15.74 -2.12 14.44
N SER A 72 15.70 -3.44 14.26
CA SER A 72 16.89 -4.29 14.30
C SER A 72 17.28 -4.64 12.85
N GLN A 73 18.54 -4.99 12.60
CA GLN A 73 19.05 -5.26 11.24
C GLN A 73 18.24 -6.34 10.49
N ALA A 74 17.67 -7.30 11.20
CA ALA A 74 16.90 -8.42 10.62
C ALA A 74 15.38 -8.21 10.65
N THR A 75 14.90 -7.03 11.05
CA THR A 75 13.46 -6.76 11.16
C THR A 75 12.83 -6.70 9.78
N LYS A 76 11.88 -7.60 9.49
CA LYS A 76 11.01 -7.52 8.31
C LYS A 76 9.91 -6.50 8.53
N TYR A 77 9.75 -5.60 7.57
CA TYR A 77 8.76 -4.53 7.65
C TYR A 77 8.23 -4.18 6.25
N VAL A 78 7.12 -3.45 6.27
CA VAL A 78 6.43 -2.90 5.10
C VAL A 78 6.56 -1.39 5.15
N THR A 79 6.53 -0.70 4.02
CA THR A 79 6.51 0.76 3.94
C THR A 79 5.18 1.27 3.40
N LEU A 80 4.77 2.47 3.80
CA LEU A 80 3.61 3.16 3.22
C LEU A 80 4.07 4.39 2.43
N SER A 81 3.69 4.46 1.16
CA SER A 81 3.82 5.66 0.31
C SER A 81 2.43 6.26 0.06
N TYR A 82 2.25 7.52 0.42
CA TYR A 82 0.96 8.20 0.43
C TYR A 82 1.12 9.73 0.34
N VAL A 83 0.01 10.45 0.16
CA VAL A 83 0.03 11.91 0.09
C VAL A 83 -0.39 12.51 1.43
N TRP A 84 0.49 13.30 2.03
CA TRP A 84 0.17 14.05 3.26
C TRP A 84 -0.86 15.15 2.97
N SER A 85 -1.77 15.39 3.91
CA SER A 85 -2.67 16.54 3.83
C SER A 85 -1.91 17.83 4.12
N GLN A 86 -2.11 18.86 3.30
CA GLN A 86 -1.40 20.16 3.42
C GLN A 86 -1.96 21.06 4.55
N ASN A 87 -3.09 20.68 5.15
CA ASN A 87 -3.83 21.51 6.11
C ASN A 87 -3.51 21.22 7.59
N GLN A 88 -2.44 20.49 7.91
CA GLN A 88 -2.11 20.18 9.32
C GLN A 88 -1.24 21.28 9.94
N THR A 89 -1.86 22.11 10.78
CA THR A 89 -1.22 23.10 11.66
C THR A 89 -0.49 22.49 12.86
N SER A 90 -0.58 21.18 13.08
CA SER A 90 0.25 20.45 14.04
C SER A 90 0.11 18.96 13.76
N ILE A 91 1.25 18.26 13.58
CA ILE A 91 1.26 16.80 13.66
C ILE A 91 0.85 16.49 15.11
N PRO A 92 -0.32 15.85 15.36
CA PRO A 92 -0.74 15.54 16.71
C PRO A 92 0.37 14.74 17.38
N ARG A 93 0.79 15.24 18.55
CA ARG A 93 1.83 14.65 19.37
C ARG A 93 1.63 13.13 19.47
N ALA A 94 2.65 12.37 19.07
CA ALA A 94 2.95 11.08 19.71
C ALA A 94 3.28 11.26 21.21
N GLU A 95 3.39 12.50 21.69
CA GLU A 95 3.91 12.88 23.01
C GLU A 95 2.86 13.35 24.04
N GLU A 96 1.54 13.26 23.82
CA GLU A 96 0.59 13.79 24.84
C GLU A 96 0.68 13.07 26.19
N ASN A 97 1.33 11.91 26.27
CA ASN A 97 1.58 11.18 27.52
C ASN A 97 3.02 10.61 27.64
N MET A 98 4.07 11.38 27.31
CA MET A 98 5.45 10.90 27.52
C MET A 98 6.10 11.51 28.77
N THR A 99 6.19 10.70 29.82
CA THR A 99 7.23 10.83 30.84
C THR A 99 8.39 9.90 30.42
N ALA A 100 9.55 10.47 30.11
CA ALA A 100 10.78 9.83 29.61
C ALA A 100 10.93 9.71 28.08
N ALA A 101 12.19 9.81 27.64
CA ALA A 101 12.62 10.05 26.26
C ALA A 101 12.55 8.82 25.31
N ASP A 102 12.10 7.65 25.78
CA ASP A 102 12.22 6.38 25.06
C ASP A 102 10.88 5.75 24.59
N ASP A 103 9.72 6.23 25.03
CA ASP A 103 8.44 5.59 24.72
C ASP A 103 7.66 6.31 23.61
N TRP A 104 8.14 6.23 22.35
CA TRP A 104 7.36 6.75 21.23
C TRP A 104 6.10 5.89 21.02
N VAL A 105 4.92 6.50 21.13
CA VAL A 105 3.63 5.81 20.96
C VAL A 105 2.91 6.35 19.74
N LEU A 106 2.32 5.47 18.94
CA LEU A 106 1.48 5.89 17.83
C LEU A 106 0.21 6.54 18.40
N PRO A 107 -0.20 7.73 17.92
CA PRO A 107 -1.46 8.33 18.36
C PRO A 107 -2.64 7.37 18.24
N SER A 108 -3.60 7.50 19.17
CA SER A 108 -4.83 6.69 19.15
C SER A 108 -5.65 6.93 17.89
N VAL A 109 -5.55 8.13 17.32
CA VAL A 109 -6.19 8.52 16.06
C VAL A 109 -5.09 8.90 15.06
N VAL A 110 -5.03 8.15 13.96
CA VAL A 110 -4.17 8.43 12.80
C VAL A 110 -5.03 8.63 11.55
N SER A 111 -4.44 9.09 10.45
CA SER A 111 -5.18 9.25 9.19
C SER A 111 -5.60 7.90 8.61
N GLN A 112 -6.70 7.91 7.84
CA GLN A 112 -7.33 6.67 7.36
C GLN A 112 -6.37 5.80 6.53
N ALA A 113 -5.53 6.41 5.68
CA ALA A 113 -4.55 5.67 4.89
C ALA A 113 -3.55 4.90 5.77
N ILE A 114 -3.17 5.46 6.93
CA ILE A 114 -2.24 4.84 7.87
C ILE A 114 -2.94 3.71 8.64
N GLU A 115 -4.18 3.94 9.08
CA GLU A 115 -4.96 2.91 9.77
C GLU A 115 -5.24 1.70 8.86
N ASP A 116 -5.60 1.97 7.60
CA ASP A 116 -5.80 0.93 6.60
C ASP A 116 -4.48 0.21 6.27
N ALA A 117 -3.36 0.93 6.18
CA ALA A 117 -2.04 0.32 5.96
C ALA A 117 -1.62 -0.60 7.13
N ILE A 118 -1.92 -0.23 8.37
CA ILE A 118 -1.73 -1.09 9.55
C ILE A 118 -2.56 -2.37 9.39
N GLN A 119 -3.83 -2.27 8.97
CA GLN A 119 -4.68 -3.44 8.74
C GLN A 119 -4.15 -4.34 7.63
N VAL A 120 -3.73 -3.78 6.49
CA VAL A 120 -3.14 -4.53 5.37
C VAL A 120 -1.87 -5.24 5.82
N THR A 121 -0.99 -4.55 6.55
CA THR A 121 0.26 -5.11 7.10
C THR A 121 -0.02 -6.34 7.96
N LYS A 122 -0.98 -6.24 8.90
CA LYS A 122 -1.39 -7.36 9.76
C LYS A 122 -2.01 -8.50 8.96
N LYS A 123 -2.93 -8.20 8.04
CA LYS A 123 -3.62 -9.19 7.19
C LYS A 123 -2.65 -9.98 6.29
N LEU A 124 -1.53 -9.37 5.90
CA LEU A 124 -0.47 -10.00 5.11
C LEU A 124 0.59 -10.72 5.97
N GLY A 125 0.42 -10.76 7.29
CA GLY A 125 1.30 -11.49 8.20
C GLY A 125 2.56 -10.73 8.63
N TYR A 126 2.60 -9.41 8.42
CA TYR A 126 3.70 -8.56 8.87
C TYR A 126 3.32 -7.83 10.16
N ARG A 127 4.33 -7.48 10.96
CA ARG A 127 4.17 -6.79 12.25
C ARG A 127 4.54 -5.32 12.19
N TYR A 128 5.53 -4.98 11.37
CA TYR A 128 6.13 -3.65 11.38
C TYR A 128 5.80 -2.88 10.11
N LEU A 129 5.40 -1.63 10.28
CA LEU A 129 5.12 -0.68 9.21
C LEU A 129 5.99 0.56 9.40
N TRP A 130 6.61 1.01 8.32
CA TRP A 130 7.31 2.29 8.28
C TRP A 130 6.42 3.35 7.62
N VAL A 131 6.25 4.47 8.30
CA VAL A 131 5.48 5.63 7.84
C VAL A 131 6.30 6.88 8.11
N ASP A 132 6.67 7.61 7.08
CA ASP A 132 7.51 8.81 7.15
C ASP A 132 7.07 9.81 8.24
N LYS A 133 5.77 10.08 8.36
CA LYS A 133 5.19 11.02 9.34
C LYS A 133 5.48 10.64 10.80
N TYR A 134 5.55 9.35 11.13
CA TYR A 134 5.69 8.86 12.51
C TYR A 134 7.03 8.20 12.81
N CYS A 135 7.71 7.67 11.79
CA CYS A 135 8.99 7.00 11.96
C CYS A 135 10.18 7.97 11.87
N ILE A 136 9.98 9.17 11.31
CA ILE A 136 10.97 10.25 11.27
C ILE A 136 10.61 11.31 12.31
N ASP A 137 11.61 11.82 13.03
CA ASP A 137 11.42 12.94 13.95
C ASP A 137 11.28 14.23 13.14
N GLN A 138 10.04 14.70 13.04
CA GLN A 138 9.68 15.88 12.25
C GLN A 138 10.16 17.19 12.89
N LYS A 139 10.59 17.18 14.16
CA LYS A 139 11.09 18.35 14.89
C LYS A 139 12.62 18.43 14.89
N ASN A 140 13.30 17.28 14.83
CA ASN A 140 14.75 17.22 14.74
C ASN A 140 15.21 17.31 13.28
N GLU A 141 15.49 18.54 12.82
CA GLU A 141 15.89 18.78 11.43
C GLU A 141 17.14 18.01 10.99
N LEU A 142 18.10 17.75 11.89
CA LEU A 142 19.30 16.97 11.54
C LEU A 142 18.96 15.51 11.29
N GLU A 143 18.20 14.88 12.20
CA GLU A 143 17.76 13.49 12.06
C GLU A 143 16.81 13.33 10.87
N LYS A 144 15.93 14.30 10.66
CA LYS A 144 15.02 14.32 9.51
C LYS A 144 15.79 14.34 8.20
N LEU A 145 16.80 15.21 8.06
CA LEU A 145 17.64 15.26 6.87
C LEU A 145 18.41 13.95 6.66
N GLU A 146 18.91 13.35 7.74
CA GLU A 146 19.57 12.05 7.69
C GLU A 146 18.62 10.94 7.22
N GLN A 147 17.43 10.82 7.82
CA GLN A 147 16.44 9.80 7.44
C GLN A 147 15.93 10.02 6.02
N ILE A 148 15.72 11.27 5.58
CA ILE A 148 15.38 11.59 4.19
C ILE A 148 16.49 11.11 3.25
N GLY A 149 17.74 11.32 3.62
CA GLY A 149 18.91 10.83 2.88
C GLY A 149 19.03 9.30 2.83
N GLN A 150 18.30 8.57 3.68
CA GLN A 150 18.28 7.11 3.76
C GLN A 150 16.95 6.49 3.29
N MET A 151 15.99 7.30 2.83
CA MET A 151 14.67 6.82 2.40
C MET A 151 14.79 5.78 1.28
N ASP A 152 15.74 5.96 0.36
CA ASP A 152 16.03 5.01 -0.70
C ASP A 152 16.31 3.60 -0.15
N MET A 153 17.19 3.49 0.84
CA MET A 153 17.52 2.24 1.51
C MET A 153 16.33 1.69 2.30
N ILE A 154 15.55 2.54 2.96
CA ILE A 154 14.35 2.13 3.71
C ILE A 154 13.29 1.55 2.76
N TYR A 155 13.04 2.15 1.59
CA TYR A 155 12.09 1.59 0.63
C TYR A 155 12.64 0.34 -0.08
N GLN A 156 13.94 0.26 -0.29
CA GLN A 156 14.57 -0.89 -0.95
C GLN A 156 14.74 -2.11 -0.02
N ALA A 157 14.88 -1.89 1.29
CA ALA A 157 14.99 -2.92 2.32
C ALA A 157 13.63 -3.48 2.78
N SER A 158 12.51 -2.80 2.49
CA SER A 158 11.18 -3.28 2.83
C SER A 158 10.78 -4.53 2.04
N GLU A 159 9.86 -5.31 2.59
CA GLU A 159 9.35 -6.53 1.93
C GLU A 159 8.47 -6.17 0.72
N PHE A 160 7.70 -5.10 0.87
CA PHE A 160 6.96 -4.40 -0.17
C PHE A 160 6.53 -3.01 0.33
N THR A 161 6.15 -2.15 -0.60
CA THR A 161 5.55 -0.84 -0.33
C THR A 161 4.06 -0.87 -0.61
N ILE A 162 3.25 -0.50 0.37
CA ILE A 162 1.84 -0.16 0.17
C ILE A 162 1.78 1.24 -0.42
N VAL A 163 1.05 1.39 -1.53
CA VAL A 163 0.87 2.68 -2.21
C VAL A 163 -0.60 3.08 -2.14
N ALA A 164 -0.88 4.20 -1.48
CA ALA A 164 -2.19 4.85 -1.49
C ALA A 164 -2.33 5.74 -2.73
N ALA A 165 -2.77 5.14 -3.85
CA ALA A 165 -2.95 5.86 -5.12
C ALA A 165 -4.39 6.39 -5.30
N ALA A 166 -5.33 5.98 -4.45
CA ALA A 166 -6.68 6.51 -4.39
C ALA A 166 -6.76 7.85 -3.64
N GLY A 167 -7.69 8.69 -4.04
CA GLY A 167 -8.00 9.95 -3.39
C GLY A 167 -7.00 11.07 -3.58
N TYR A 168 -7.16 12.08 -2.73
CA TYR A 168 -6.35 13.30 -2.77
C TYR A 168 -5.24 13.34 -1.72
N ASP A 169 -5.50 12.75 -0.56
CA ASP A 169 -4.60 12.73 0.59
C ASP A 169 -4.87 11.56 1.54
N GLU A 170 -4.09 11.52 2.61
CA GLU A 170 -4.08 10.51 3.67
C GLU A 170 -5.42 10.25 4.37
N HIS A 171 -6.41 11.14 4.22
CA HIS A 171 -7.73 10.96 4.81
C HIS A 171 -8.64 10.06 3.98
N THR A 172 -8.27 9.77 2.73
CA THR A 172 -9.09 8.92 1.83
C THR A 172 -9.08 7.46 2.28
N GLY A 173 -7.93 6.93 2.69
CA GLY A 173 -7.78 5.51 3.01
C GLY A 173 -7.31 4.64 1.84
N LEU A 174 -7.35 3.32 2.04
CA LEU A 174 -7.05 2.31 1.03
C LEU A 174 -8.34 1.59 0.59
N PRO A 175 -8.82 1.77 -0.65
CA PRO A 175 -10.07 1.17 -1.11
C PRO A 175 -10.18 -0.36 -0.96
N GLY A 176 -11.26 -0.78 -0.30
CA GLY A 176 -11.52 -2.17 0.10
C GLY A 176 -10.92 -2.57 1.45
N VAL A 177 -10.29 -1.65 2.19
CA VAL A 177 -9.74 -1.93 3.52
C VAL A 177 -10.58 -1.24 4.59
N GLY A 178 -10.92 -1.98 5.66
CA GLY A 178 -11.65 -1.42 6.80
C GLY A 178 -12.98 -0.81 6.38
N SER A 179 -13.15 0.49 6.65
CA SER A 179 -14.33 1.28 6.27
C SER A 179 -14.20 1.94 4.89
N THR A 180 -13.03 1.87 4.25
CA THR A 180 -12.77 2.56 2.99
C THR A 180 -13.33 1.77 1.82
N THR A 181 -14.40 2.26 1.21
CA THR A 181 -15.09 1.58 0.11
C THR A 181 -14.38 1.76 -1.22
N ARG A 182 -14.38 0.72 -2.06
CA ARG A 182 -13.93 0.81 -3.46
C ARG A 182 -15.08 1.09 -4.43
N SER A 183 -14.75 1.55 -5.63
CA SER A 183 -15.69 1.64 -6.74
C SER A 183 -16.32 0.27 -7.01
N LEU A 184 -17.65 0.22 -7.09
CA LEU A 184 -18.36 -1.01 -7.45
C LEU A 184 -18.08 -1.37 -8.90
N GLN A 185 -17.73 -2.63 -9.16
CA GLN A 185 -17.59 -3.15 -10.51
C GLN A 185 -18.96 -3.17 -11.21
N PRO A 186 -19.17 -2.37 -12.28
CA PRO A 186 -20.42 -2.37 -13.00
C PRO A 186 -20.71 -3.76 -13.59
N ALA A 187 -21.91 -4.27 -13.33
CA ALA A 187 -22.38 -5.55 -13.85
C ALA A 187 -23.87 -5.49 -14.17
N ILE A 188 -24.29 -6.21 -15.22
CA ILE A 188 -25.69 -6.40 -15.58
C ILE A 188 -25.95 -7.88 -15.86
N SER A 189 -27.07 -8.39 -15.34
CA SER A 189 -27.54 -9.76 -15.59
C SER A 189 -28.69 -9.74 -16.59
N LEU A 190 -28.57 -10.53 -17.65
CA LEU A 190 -29.53 -10.70 -18.73
C LEU A 190 -29.87 -12.19 -18.83
N GLY A 191 -30.86 -12.64 -18.05
CA GLY A 191 -31.12 -14.07 -17.88
C GLY A 191 -29.92 -14.76 -17.22
N GLU A 192 -29.41 -15.83 -17.82
CA GLU A 192 -28.22 -16.57 -17.37
C GLU A 192 -26.88 -15.90 -17.75
N LEU A 193 -26.93 -14.82 -18.54
CA LEU A 193 -25.74 -14.09 -18.97
C LEU A 193 -25.42 -12.97 -17.98
N THR A 194 -24.19 -12.90 -17.47
CA THR A 194 -23.72 -11.75 -16.69
C THR A 194 -22.62 -11.01 -17.46
N ILE A 195 -22.85 -9.74 -17.74
CA ILE A 195 -21.90 -8.83 -18.38
C ILE A 195 -21.23 -8.00 -17.29
N ARG A 196 -19.90 -7.93 -17.30
CA ARG A 196 -19.12 -7.16 -16.31
C ARG A 196 -18.13 -6.22 -16.99
N SER A 197 -17.89 -5.09 -16.35
CA SER A 197 -16.81 -4.17 -16.72
C SER A 197 -15.46 -4.72 -16.23
N THR A 198 -14.42 -4.63 -17.06
CA THR A 198 -13.03 -4.92 -16.65
C THR A 198 -12.41 -3.87 -15.74
N MET A 199 -13.18 -2.84 -15.36
CA MET A 199 -12.68 -1.63 -14.68
C MET A 199 -11.63 -0.87 -15.51
N ARG A 200 -11.15 0.26 -14.98
CA ARG A 200 -10.07 1.04 -15.60
C ARG A 200 -8.77 0.27 -15.46
N HIS A 201 -7.97 0.23 -16.52
CA HIS A 201 -6.65 -0.38 -16.46
C HIS A 201 -5.78 0.30 -15.36
N PRO A 202 -5.15 -0.46 -14.45
CA PRO A 202 -4.45 0.11 -13.29
C PRO A 202 -3.39 1.16 -13.65
N HIS A 203 -2.64 0.97 -14.74
CA HIS A 203 -1.64 1.96 -15.18
C HIS A 203 -2.24 3.33 -15.48
N GLN A 204 -3.46 3.38 -16.02
CA GLN A 204 -4.15 4.64 -16.29
C GLN A 204 -4.62 5.29 -15.00
N ALA A 205 -5.16 4.49 -14.06
CA ALA A 205 -5.57 4.97 -12.75
C ALA A 205 -4.37 5.53 -11.96
N ILE A 206 -3.24 4.82 -11.96
CA ILE A 206 -2.00 5.25 -11.31
C ILE A 206 -1.48 6.53 -11.96
N LYS A 207 -1.39 6.60 -13.30
CA LYS A 207 -0.90 7.80 -14.01
C LYS A 207 -1.75 9.04 -13.71
N ALA A 208 -3.05 8.86 -13.48
CA ALA A 208 -3.97 9.95 -13.12
C ALA A 208 -3.98 10.29 -11.62
N ALA A 209 -3.40 9.44 -10.77
CA ALA A 209 -3.41 9.62 -9.32
C ALA A 209 -2.61 10.87 -8.93
N ARG A 210 -3.14 11.65 -7.97
CA ARG A 210 -2.39 12.76 -7.35
C ARG A 210 -1.11 12.30 -6.69
N TRP A 211 -1.10 11.06 -6.21
CA TRP A 211 0.11 10.41 -5.72
C TRP A 211 1.25 10.43 -6.76
N MET A 212 0.97 10.26 -8.06
CA MET A 212 2.00 10.31 -9.12
C MET A 212 2.50 11.72 -9.45
N THR A 213 1.82 12.79 -9.00
CA THR A 213 2.23 14.17 -9.34
C THR A 213 3.29 14.73 -8.38
N ARG A 214 3.74 13.96 -7.37
CA ARG A 214 4.73 14.40 -6.39
C ARG A 214 6.10 13.80 -6.73
N GLY A 215 7.15 14.62 -6.65
CA GLY A 215 8.52 14.17 -6.97
C GLY A 215 9.04 13.08 -6.02
N TRP A 216 8.65 13.12 -4.75
CA TRP A 216 9.13 12.21 -3.71
C TRP A 216 8.49 10.81 -3.80
N THR A 217 7.19 10.71 -4.11
CA THR A 217 6.48 9.42 -4.25
C THR A 217 7.01 8.58 -5.42
N LEU A 218 7.57 9.24 -6.45
CA LEU A 218 8.22 8.55 -7.56
C LEU A 218 9.50 7.85 -7.10
N GLN A 219 10.34 8.47 -6.26
CA GLN A 219 11.53 7.83 -5.70
C GLN A 219 11.14 6.62 -4.82
N GLU A 220 10.15 6.80 -3.95
CA GLU A 220 9.64 5.75 -3.05
C GLU A 220 9.09 4.53 -3.81
N SER A 221 8.37 4.78 -4.91
CA SER A 221 7.80 3.70 -5.73
C SER A 221 8.84 3.00 -6.60
N ILE A 222 9.72 3.74 -7.27
CA ILE A 222 10.73 3.16 -8.17
C ILE A 222 11.70 2.26 -7.39
N LEU A 223 12.05 2.65 -6.16
CA LEU A 223 13.09 1.97 -5.37
C LEU A 223 12.57 0.73 -4.63
N ALA A 224 11.24 0.64 -4.43
CA ALA A 224 10.62 -0.55 -3.86
C ALA A 224 10.70 -1.74 -4.82
N LYS A 225 11.12 -2.91 -4.31
CA LYS A 225 11.22 -4.15 -5.11
C LYS A 225 9.87 -4.76 -5.43
N ARG A 226 8.89 -4.48 -4.59
CA ARG A 226 7.50 -4.91 -4.68
C ARG A 226 6.61 -3.76 -4.26
N ARG A 227 5.55 -3.52 -5.01
CA ARG A 227 4.57 -2.46 -4.81
C ARG A 227 3.19 -3.09 -4.77
N LEU A 228 2.42 -2.70 -3.77
CA LEU A 228 1.01 -3.03 -3.64
C LEU A 228 0.20 -1.73 -3.73
N VAL A 229 -0.32 -1.45 -4.91
CA VAL A 229 -0.95 -0.18 -5.25
C VAL A 229 -2.47 -0.29 -5.12
N PHE A 230 -3.02 0.47 -4.17
CA PHE A 230 -4.45 0.60 -3.98
C PHE A 230 -4.96 1.77 -4.81
N THR A 231 -5.65 1.46 -5.91
CA THR A 231 -6.40 2.44 -6.70
C THR A 231 -7.85 2.51 -6.21
N GLU A 232 -8.65 3.44 -6.75
CA GLU A 232 -10.09 3.54 -6.47
C GLU A 232 -10.85 2.23 -6.76
N ASP A 233 -10.37 1.49 -7.74
CA ASP A 233 -11.13 0.43 -8.40
C ASP A 233 -10.60 -0.97 -8.06
N GLN A 234 -9.27 -1.12 -8.04
CA GLN A 234 -8.57 -2.40 -8.00
C GLN A 234 -7.23 -2.29 -7.25
N ILE A 235 -6.74 -3.42 -6.79
CA ILE A 235 -5.37 -3.57 -6.31
C ILE A 235 -4.46 -4.00 -7.44
N TYR A 236 -3.31 -3.33 -7.56
CA TYR A 236 -2.26 -3.64 -8.53
C TYR A 236 -0.98 -4.01 -7.79
N PHE A 237 -0.50 -5.22 -8.03
CA PHE A 237 0.78 -5.70 -7.55
C PHE A 237 1.82 -5.58 -8.66
N GLU A 238 2.98 -5.07 -8.32
CA GLU A 238 4.12 -5.00 -9.22
C GLU A 238 5.41 -5.33 -8.49
N CYS A 239 6.24 -6.17 -9.08
CA CYS A 239 7.62 -6.36 -8.67
C CYS A 239 8.55 -6.14 -9.87
N ASN A 240 9.87 -6.28 -9.67
CA ASN A 240 10.86 -6.06 -10.73
C ASN A 240 10.81 -7.05 -11.92
N ALA A 241 9.90 -8.01 -11.90
CA ALA A 241 9.82 -9.08 -12.91
C ALA A 241 8.38 -9.41 -13.36
N MET A 242 7.35 -8.96 -12.63
CA MET A 242 5.96 -9.19 -12.99
C MET A 242 5.05 -8.09 -12.47
N ASN A 243 3.91 -7.95 -13.11
CA ASN A 243 2.79 -7.20 -12.58
C ASN A 243 1.49 -8.00 -12.72
N CYS A 244 0.58 -7.81 -11.77
CA CYS A 244 -0.72 -8.46 -11.71
C CYS A 244 -1.74 -7.51 -11.06
N TYR A 245 -3.00 -7.59 -11.45
CA TYR A 245 -4.10 -6.86 -10.81
C TYR A 245 -5.30 -7.78 -10.59
N GLU A 246 -6.19 -7.35 -9.68
CA GLU A 246 -7.46 -8.02 -9.35
C GLU A 246 -8.40 -8.12 -10.56
#